data_AF-A0A1E4JV04-F1
#
_entry.id   AF-A0A1E4JV04-F1
#
_cell.length_a   1.000
_cell.length_b   1.000
_cell.length_c   1.000
_cell.angle_alpha   90.00
_cell.angle_beta   90.00
_cell.angle_gamma   90.00
#
_symmetry.space_group_name_H-M   'P 1'
#
loop_
_entity.id
_entity.type
_entity.pdbx_description
1 polymer ?
#
loop_
_entity_poly.entity_id
_entity_poly.type
_entity_poly.pdbx_seq_one_letter_code
_entity_poly.pdbx_strand_id
1 'polypeptide(L)'
;MRTRRLAILLSPLLLIGVVAVAADCKPVADGKPLSNRLHWTTASEQDSFAFEVFRSDSETGAASRISATPILAAGTTDETHRYEYHDTAVEPLRSYWYSVDLIHTDGSRERIVSAWKSEPLCSVKS
;
A
#
# COMPACT_ATOMS: atom_id res chain seq x y z
N MET A 1 4.94 70.19 -28.12
CA MET A 1 5.82 69.03 -28.38
C MET A 1 5.94 68.20 -27.11
N ARG A 2 5.35 67.00 -27.06
CA ARG A 2 5.49 66.05 -25.93
C ARG A 2 6.23 64.82 -26.45
N THR A 3 7.50 64.70 -26.09
CA THR A 3 8.37 63.56 -26.42
C THR A 3 8.04 62.39 -25.49
N ARG A 4 7.60 61.26 -26.04
CA ARG A 4 7.44 60.00 -25.31
C ARG A 4 8.78 59.26 -25.30
N ARG A 5 9.36 59.04 -24.12
CA ARG A 5 10.51 58.14 -23.94
C ARG A 5 9.99 56.70 -23.82
N LEU A 6 10.50 55.82 -24.68
CA LEU A 6 10.23 54.39 -24.68
C LEU A 6 11.22 53.72 -23.72
N ALA A 7 10.74 53.07 -22.66
CA ALA A 7 11.57 52.27 -21.76
C ALA A 7 11.50 50.79 -22.18
N ILE A 8 12.63 50.24 -22.62
CA ILE A 8 12.79 48.82 -22.93
C ILE A 8 13.14 48.11 -21.62
N LEU A 9 12.23 47.28 -21.12
CA LEU A 9 12.49 46.39 -19.99
C LEU A 9 13.03 45.05 -20.51
N LEU A 10 14.31 44.77 -20.28
CA LEU A 10 14.88 43.43 -20.41
C LEU A 10 14.47 42.60 -19.19
N SER A 11 13.60 41.61 -19.38
CA SER A 11 13.27 40.60 -18.37
C SER A 11 14.40 39.56 -18.28
N PRO A 12 14.91 39.24 -17.08
CA PRO A 12 15.88 38.16 -16.91
C PRO A 12 15.16 36.81 -17.01
N LEU A 13 15.67 35.95 -17.90
CA LEU A 13 15.20 34.59 -18.09
C LEU A 13 15.56 33.75 -16.86
N LEU A 14 14.55 33.38 -16.07
CA LEU A 14 14.70 32.55 -14.88
C LEU A 14 14.95 31.09 -15.33
N LEU A 15 16.19 30.60 -15.14
CA LEU A 15 16.50 29.17 -15.25
C LEU A 15 15.83 28.44 -14.08
N ILE A 16 14.66 27.83 -14.33
CA ILE A 16 14.05 26.89 -13.40
C ILE A 16 14.85 25.59 -13.50
N GLY A 17 15.65 25.31 -12.48
CA GLY A 17 16.31 24.02 -12.33
C GLY A 17 15.25 22.94 -12.13
N VAL A 18 15.29 21.90 -12.97
CA VAL A 18 14.46 20.70 -12.78
C VAL A 18 15.04 19.91 -11.61
N VAL A 19 14.35 19.93 -10.47
CA VAL A 19 14.62 19.00 -9.37
C VAL A 19 14.00 17.66 -9.77
N ALA A 20 14.84 16.67 -10.05
CA ALA A 20 14.39 15.29 -10.15
C ALA A 20 13.97 14.82 -8.75
N VAL A 21 12.67 14.74 -8.50
CA VAL A 21 12.14 14.00 -7.34
C VAL A 21 12.45 12.53 -7.58
N ALA A 22 13.39 11.98 -6.81
CA ALA A 22 13.57 10.52 -6.76
C ALA A 22 12.23 9.91 -6.32
N ALA A 23 11.80 8.85 -6.99
CA ALA A 23 10.60 8.13 -6.58
C ALA A 23 10.85 7.55 -5.17
N ASP A 24 10.04 7.96 -4.20
CA ASP A 24 10.08 7.45 -2.82
C ASP A 24 9.54 6.01 -2.79
N CYS A 25 10.39 5.06 -3.19
CA CYS A 25 10.07 3.64 -3.18
C CYS A 25 11.09 2.85 -2.36
N LYS A 26 10.62 1.74 -1.79
CA LYS A 26 11.46 0.80 -1.06
C LYS A 26 12.21 -0.11 -2.06
N PRO A 27 13.55 -0.13 -2.05
CA PRO A 27 14.31 -0.99 -2.94
C PRO A 27 14.15 -2.47 -2.55
N VAL A 28 13.99 -3.30 -3.56
CA VAL A 28 14.01 -4.77 -3.49
C VAL A 28 15.29 -5.24 -4.16
N ALA A 29 15.98 -6.19 -3.51
CA ALA A 29 17.23 -6.73 -4.01
C ALA A 29 17.04 -7.40 -5.38
N ASP A 30 18.03 -7.23 -6.24
CA ASP A 30 18.06 -7.77 -7.60
C ASP A 30 17.75 -9.27 -7.65
N GLY A 31 16.95 -9.65 -8.65
CA GLY A 31 16.52 -11.03 -8.86
C GLY A 31 15.46 -11.54 -7.87
N LYS A 32 15.10 -10.76 -6.84
CA LYS A 32 13.97 -11.12 -5.97
C LYS A 32 12.65 -10.63 -6.55
N PRO A 33 11.59 -11.46 -6.51
CA PRO A 33 10.26 -10.99 -6.89
C PRO A 33 9.81 -9.87 -5.95
N LEU A 34 9.12 -8.88 -6.50
CA LEU A 34 8.48 -7.85 -5.70
C LEU A 34 7.38 -8.51 -4.87
N SER A 35 7.34 -8.20 -3.57
CA SER A 35 6.28 -8.70 -2.72
C SER A 35 6.03 -7.79 -1.53
N ASN A 36 4.77 -7.44 -1.33
CA ASN A 36 4.31 -6.83 -0.09
C ASN A 36 4.00 -7.92 0.92
N ARG A 37 4.52 -7.75 2.14
CA ARG A 37 4.24 -8.64 3.27
C ARG A 37 3.35 -7.92 4.27
N LEU A 38 2.19 -8.47 4.51
CA LEU A 38 1.27 -8.03 5.54
C LEU A 38 1.51 -8.88 6.78
N HIS A 39 1.45 -8.25 7.94
CA HIS A 39 1.47 -8.93 9.22
C HIS A 39 0.39 -8.34 10.12
N TRP A 40 -0.32 -9.20 10.85
CA TRP A 40 -1.23 -8.76 11.90
C TRP A 40 -1.14 -9.70 13.10
N THR A 41 -1.65 -9.23 14.21
CA THR A 41 -1.65 -9.94 15.49
C THR A 41 -3.03 -9.82 16.09
N THR A 42 -3.57 -10.94 16.57
CA THR A 42 -4.76 -10.98 17.42
C THR A 42 -4.28 -11.16 18.85
N ALA A 43 -4.83 -10.37 19.78
CA ALA A 43 -4.52 -10.54 21.20
C ALA A 43 -5.27 -11.75 21.79
N SER A 44 -6.49 -11.96 21.29
CA SER A 44 -7.38 -13.10 21.54
C SER A 44 -8.29 -13.29 20.33
N GLU A 45 -8.96 -14.43 20.26
CA GLU A 45 -9.89 -14.81 19.21
C GLU A 45 -11.13 -15.49 19.81
N GLN A 46 -12.30 -15.18 19.26
CA GLN A 46 -13.58 -15.74 19.71
C GLN A 46 -14.39 -16.17 18.49
N ASP A 47 -14.64 -17.48 18.41
CA ASP A 47 -15.39 -18.09 17.31
C ASP A 47 -14.82 -17.70 15.93
N SER A 48 -13.50 -17.53 15.85
CA SER A 48 -12.78 -17.12 14.65
C SER A 48 -12.54 -18.32 13.74
N PHE A 49 -13.05 -18.30 12.52
CA PHE A 49 -12.82 -19.37 11.55
C PHE A 49 -11.55 -19.12 10.72
N ALA A 50 -11.47 -17.98 10.04
CA ALA A 50 -10.37 -17.66 9.13
C ALA A 50 -10.31 -16.17 8.81
N PHE A 51 -9.23 -15.74 8.15
CA PHE A 51 -9.05 -14.41 7.61
C PHE A 51 -9.07 -14.42 6.07
N GLU A 52 -9.62 -13.37 5.48
CA GLU A 52 -9.48 -13.05 4.06
C GLU A 52 -8.75 -11.72 3.89
N VAL A 53 -7.83 -11.68 2.93
CA VAL A 53 -7.05 -10.47 2.62
C VAL A 53 -7.58 -9.83 1.35
N PHE A 54 -7.82 -8.53 1.41
CA PHE A 54 -8.30 -7.72 0.32
C PHE A 54 -7.29 -6.64 -0.06
N ARG A 55 -7.33 -6.24 -1.34
CA ARG A 55 -6.48 -5.20 -1.91
C ARG A 55 -7.28 -4.25 -2.77
N SER A 56 -6.98 -2.96 -2.65
CA SER A 56 -7.50 -1.88 -3.48
C SER A 56 -6.36 -1.05 -4.05
N ASP A 57 -6.59 -0.44 -5.21
CA ASP A 57 -5.71 0.52 -5.87
C ASP A 57 -5.88 1.95 -5.34
N SER A 58 -6.84 2.17 -4.45
CA SER A 58 -7.07 3.46 -3.77
C SER A 58 -7.63 3.26 -2.36
N GLU A 59 -7.48 4.26 -1.51
CA GLU A 59 -7.90 4.20 -0.10
C GLU A 59 -9.40 3.94 0.08
N THR A 60 -10.21 4.53 -0.79
CA THR A 60 -11.67 4.46 -0.75
C THR A 60 -12.26 3.63 -1.90
N GLY A 61 -11.40 3.00 -2.70
CA GLY A 61 -11.79 2.20 -3.86
C GLY A 61 -12.36 0.84 -3.50
N ALA A 62 -12.91 0.17 -4.51
CA ALA A 62 -13.36 -1.21 -4.37
C ALA A 62 -12.17 -2.14 -4.12
N ALA A 63 -12.21 -2.87 -3.01
CA ALA A 63 -11.21 -3.88 -2.70
C ALA A 63 -11.61 -5.25 -3.25
N SER A 64 -10.65 -5.97 -3.82
CA SER A 64 -10.83 -7.35 -4.28
C SER A 64 -10.11 -8.31 -3.33
N ARG A 65 -10.69 -9.48 -3.07
CA ARG A 65 -10.02 -10.54 -2.31
C ARG A 65 -8.81 -11.04 -3.10
N ILE A 66 -7.66 -11.10 -2.46
CA ILE A 66 -6.42 -11.60 -3.07
C ILE A 66 -5.96 -12.94 -2.46
N SER A 67 -6.38 -13.26 -1.24
CA SER A 67 -6.16 -14.59 -0.66
C SER A 67 -6.94 -15.65 -1.44
N ALA A 68 -6.23 -16.59 -2.06
CA ALA A 68 -6.85 -17.68 -2.83
C ALA A 68 -7.64 -18.64 -1.92
N THR A 69 -7.09 -18.93 -0.75
CA THR A 69 -7.74 -19.68 0.34
C THR A 69 -7.77 -18.81 1.60
N PRO A 70 -8.78 -18.95 2.47
CA PRO A 70 -8.78 -18.30 3.77
C PRO A 70 -7.57 -18.73 4.61
N ILE A 71 -7.04 -17.80 5.40
CA ILE A 71 -5.94 -18.04 6.32
C ILE A 71 -6.56 -18.46 7.64
N LEU A 72 -6.34 -19.71 8.07
CA LEU A 72 -7.01 -20.24 9.26
C LEU A 72 -6.68 -19.41 10.50
N ALA A 73 -7.73 -19.09 11.25
CA ALA A 73 -7.63 -18.50 12.57
C ALA A 73 -7.39 -19.61 13.62
N ALA A 74 -7.14 -19.22 14.87
CA ALA A 74 -6.90 -20.12 15.98
C ALA A 74 -8.19 -20.60 16.67
N GLY A 75 -9.37 -20.13 16.23
CA GLY A 75 -10.66 -20.52 16.80
C GLY A 75 -11.06 -19.63 17.96
N THR A 76 -11.15 -20.23 19.15
CA THR A 76 -11.48 -19.54 20.40
C THR A 76 -10.32 -19.70 21.37
N THR A 77 -9.63 -18.61 21.67
CA THR A 77 -8.41 -18.59 22.48
C THR A 77 -8.13 -17.19 23.02
N ASP A 78 -7.60 -17.11 24.24
CA ASP A 78 -7.08 -15.88 24.84
C ASP A 78 -5.57 -15.67 24.55
N GLU A 79 -4.97 -16.55 23.76
CA GLU A 79 -3.56 -16.44 23.38
C GLU A 79 -3.35 -15.47 22.21
N THR A 80 -2.17 -14.86 22.19
CA THR A 80 -1.76 -13.99 21.08
C THR A 80 -1.32 -14.81 19.88
N HIS A 81 -1.97 -14.60 18.73
CA HIS A 81 -1.59 -15.21 17.46
C HIS A 81 -1.06 -14.19 16.45
N ARG A 82 -0.12 -14.62 15.61
CA ARG A 82 0.52 -13.81 14.58
C ARG A 82 0.30 -14.45 13.22
N TYR A 83 -0.05 -13.63 12.24
CA TYR A 83 -0.38 -14.06 10.89
C TYR A 83 0.38 -13.23 9.87
N GLU A 84 0.61 -13.82 8.70
CA GLU A 84 1.24 -13.15 7.57
C GLU A 84 0.57 -13.49 6.25
N TYR A 85 0.68 -12.56 5.30
CA TYR A 85 0.26 -12.77 3.92
C TYR A 85 1.24 -12.12 2.95
N HIS A 86 1.55 -12.82 1.86
CA HIS A 86 2.49 -12.39 0.83
C HIS A 86 1.76 -12.07 -0.47
N ASP A 87 1.60 -10.79 -0.77
CA ASP A 87 1.18 -10.37 -2.10
C ASP A 87 2.39 -10.35 -3.03
N THR A 88 2.41 -11.23 -4.03
CA THR A 88 3.47 -11.34 -5.04
C THR A 88 3.04 -10.78 -6.39
N ALA A 89 1.79 -10.36 -6.53
CA ALA A 89 1.23 -9.77 -7.75
C ALA A 89 1.28 -8.24 -7.68
N VAL A 90 2.43 -7.70 -7.27
CA VAL A 90 2.63 -6.26 -7.07
C VAL A 90 3.44 -5.66 -8.21
N GLU A 91 2.96 -4.54 -8.72
CA GLU A 91 3.65 -3.74 -9.73
C GLU A 91 4.72 -2.84 -9.10
N PRO A 92 5.86 -2.63 -9.78
CA PRO A 92 6.87 -1.68 -9.32
C PRO A 92 6.28 -0.27 -9.24
N LEU A 93 6.79 0.53 -8.31
CA LEU A 93 6.43 1.94 -8.11
C LEU A 93 4.95 2.17 -7.77
N ARG A 94 4.20 1.14 -7.40
CA ARG A 94 2.78 1.23 -7.09
C ARG A 94 2.50 0.94 -5.61
N SER A 95 1.72 1.82 -4.99
CA SER A 95 1.14 1.61 -3.67
C SER A 95 -0.21 0.92 -3.79
N TYR A 96 -0.54 0.13 -2.78
CA TYR A 96 -1.83 -0.52 -2.64
C TYR A 96 -2.38 -0.27 -1.23
N TRP A 97 -3.69 -0.44 -1.08
CA TRP A 97 -4.37 -0.43 0.21
C TRP A 97 -4.87 -1.82 0.52
N TYR A 98 -4.57 -2.31 1.71
CA TYR A 98 -4.94 -3.65 2.16
C TYR A 98 -5.92 -3.59 3.32
N SER A 99 -6.82 -4.56 3.34
CA SER A 99 -7.68 -4.83 4.49
C SER A 99 -7.74 -6.31 4.79
N VAL A 100 -8.04 -6.64 6.04
CA VAL A 100 -8.21 -8.00 6.52
C VAL A 100 -9.57 -8.12 7.17
N ASP A 101 -10.36 -9.06 6.67
CA ASP A 101 -11.64 -9.44 7.27
C ASP A 101 -11.45 -10.77 8.01
N LEU A 102 -11.92 -10.82 9.26
CA LEU A 102 -12.16 -12.04 10.02
C LEU A 102 -13.50 -12.63 9.60
N ILE A 103 -13.53 -13.94 9.41
CA ILE A 103 -14.73 -14.76 9.23
C ILE A 103 -14.96 -15.49 10.55
N HIS A 104 -16.14 -15.37 11.14
CA HIS A 104 -16.53 -16.14 12.31
C HIS A 104 -17.06 -17.52 11.91
N THR A 105 -17.15 -18.44 12.87
CA THR A 105 -17.67 -19.80 12.65
C THR A 105 -19.12 -19.85 12.20
N ASP A 106 -19.91 -18.79 12.48
CA ASP A 106 -21.28 -18.61 11.99
C ASP A 106 -21.35 -18.03 10.56
N GLY A 107 -20.20 -17.71 9.95
CA GLY A 107 -20.07 -17.14 8.62
C GLY A 107 -20.20 -15.61 8.56
N SER A 108 -20.49 -14.94 9.69
CA SER A 108 -20.44 -13.48 9.77
C SER A 108 -19.00 -12.98 9.60
N ARG A 109 -18.87 -11.69 9.26
CA ARG A 109 -17.58 -11.10 8.89
C ARG A 109 -17.33 -9.79 9.62
N GLU A 110 -16.11 -9.59 10.09
CA GLU A 110 -15.65 -8.37 10.74
C GLU A 110 -14.36 -7.86 10.08
N ARG A 111 -14.32 -6.56 9.76
CA ARG A 111 -13.09 -5.90 9.31
C ARG A 111 -12.17 -5.63 10.51
N ILE A 112 -11.10 -6.39 10.65
CA ILE A 112 -10.13 -6.21 11.75
C ILE A 112 -8.95 -5.29 11.36
N VAL A 113 -8.69 -5.12 10.06
CA VAL A 113 -7.73 -4.14 9.52
C VAL A 113 -8.40 -3.36 8.41
N SER A 114 -8.66 -2.07 8.61
CA SER A 114 -9.55 -1.28 7.73
C SER A 114 -8.88 -0.72 6.46
N ALA A 115 -7.63 -0.25 6.53
CA ALA A 115 -6.86 0.21 5.38
C ALA A 115 -5.37 0.40 5.75
N TRP A 116 -4.50 -0.49 5.31
CA TRP A 116 -3.05 -0.33 5.40
C TRP A 116 -2.45 -0.02 4.04
N LYS A 117 -1.79 1.13 3.90
CA LYS A 117 -1.14 1.52 2.65
C LYS A 117 0.26 0.92 2.57
N SER A 118 0.59 0.27 1.46
CA SER A 118 1.96 -0.17 1.20
C SER A 118 2.83 0.97 0.63
N GLU A 119 4.09 0.97 1.03
CA GLU A 119 5.13 1.68 0.29
C GLU A 119 5.23 1.10 -1.14
N PRO A 120 5.49 1.92 -2.15
CA PRO A 120 5.77 1.40 -3.48
C PRO A 120 7.13 0.69 -3.48
N LEU A 121 7.24 -0.42 -4.21
CA LEU A 121 8.48 -1.20 -4.30
C LEU A 121 9.24 -0.89 -5.59
N CYS A 122 10.57 -0.85 -5.51
CA CYS A 122 11.43 -0.69 -6.66
C CYS A 122 12.35 -1.89 -6.83
N SER A 123 12.40 -2.48 -8.03
CA SER A 123 13.53 -3.32 -8.39
C SER A 123 14.71 -2.39 -8.66
N VAL A 124 15.75 -2.48 -7.85
CA VAL A 124 17.03 -1.89 -8.23
C VAL A 124 17.57 -2.75 -9.38
N LYS A 125 18.24 -2.12 -10.35
CA LYS A 125 19.14 -2.80 -11.27
C LYS A 125 20.55 -2.43 -10.83
N SER A 126 21.36 -3.43 -10.50
CA SER A 126 22.79 -3.31 -10.24
C SER A 126 23.54 -2.69 -11.40
#